data_AF-A0A7W1JRS1-F1
#
_entry.id   AF-A0A7W1JRS1-F1
#
_cell.length_a   1.000
_cell.length_b   1.000
_cell.length_c   1.000
_cell.angle_alpha   90.00
_cell.angle_beta   90.00
_cell.angle_gamma   90.00
#
_symmetry.space_group_name_H-M   'P 1'
#
loop_
_entity.id
_entity.type
_entity.pdbx_description
1 polymer ?
#
loop_
_entity_poly.entity_id
_entity_poly.type
_entity_poly.pdbx_seq_one_letter_code
_entity_poly.pdbx_strand_id
1 'polypeptide(L)' 'LIDLQNSITAEINESEVGCIFEVLVEGPSQKNPELLKGMTRHFKTVHFPHTDRTGSGGLVRVRAEQSHPWGFSASFVED' A
#
# COMPACT_ATOMS: atom_id res chain seq x y z
N LEU A 1 8.77 -18.23 -17.77
CA LEU A 1 9.49 -17.11 -17.12
C LEU A 1 8.53 -16.17 -16.40
N ILE A 2 7.48 -15.67 -17.06
CA ILE A 2 6.49 -14.75 -16.46
C ILE A 2 5.81 -15.39 -15.24
N ASP A 3 5.35 -16.65 -15.34
CA ASP A 3 4.64 -17.30 -14.24
C ASP A 3 5.50 -17.49 -12.99
N LEU A 4 6.77 -17.88 -13.18
CA LEU A 4 7.73 -18.01 -12.08
C LEU A 4 8.02 -16.66 -11.42
N GLN A 5 8.17 -15.59 -12.21
CA GLN A 5 8.38 -14.26 -11.64
C GLN A 5 7.15 -13.79 -10.86
N ASN A 6 5.94 -14.05 -11.38
CA ASN A 6 4.70 -13.70 -10.70
C ASN A 6 4.53 -14.47 -9.38
N SER A 7 4.90 -15.76 -9.34
CA SER A 7 4.82 -16.55 -8.10
C SER A 7 5.79 -16.04 -7.04
N ILE A 8 7.02 -15.67 -7.43
CA ILE A 8 8.00 -15.09 -6.50
C ILE A 8 7.50 -13.75 -5.96
N THR A 9 6.98 -12.87 -6.82
CA THR A 9 6.43 -11.58 -6.38
C THR A 9 5.25 -11.77 -5.42
N ALA A 10 4.37 -12.74 -5.69
CA ALA A 10 3.24 -13.06 -4.83
C ALA A 10 3.70 -13.55 -3.46
N GLU A 11 4.68 -14.46 -3.40
CA GLU A 11 5.23 -14.98 -2.14
C GLU A 11 5.88 -13.88 -1.29
N ILE A 12 6.67 -12.99 -1.93
CA ILE A 12 7.28 -11.85 -1.25
C ILE A 12 6.21 -10.92 -0.68
N ASN A 13 5.21 -10.53 -1.48
CA ASN A 13 4.16 -9.62 -1.01
C ASN A 13 3.30 -10.27 0.07
N GLU A 14 3.01 -11.57 -0.02
CA GLU A 14 2.28 -12.28 1.02
C GLU A 14 3.04 -12.29 2.35
N SER A 15 4.37 -12.47 2.30
CA SER A 15 5.21 -12.42 3.51
C SER A 15 5.26 -11.03 4.18
N GLU A 16 4.89 -9.98 3.45
CA GLU A 16 4.87 -8.59 3.91
C GLU A 16 3.52 -8.15 4.50
N VAL A 17 2.48 -9.01 4.44
CA VAL A 17 1.21 -8.76 5.11
C VAL A 17 1.42 -8.68 6.63
N GLY A 18 0.82 -7.68 7.27
CA GLY A 18 0.99 -7.35 8.68
C GLY A 18 2.16 -6.41 8.97
N CYS A 19 3.08 -6.20 8.03
CA CYS A 19 4.14 -5.20 8.17
C CYS A 19 3.59 -3.78 8.12
N ILE A 20 4.29 -2.86 8.80
CA ILE A 20 3.99 -1.43 8.77
C ILE A 20 4.92 -0.77 7.75
N PHE A 21 4.31 -0.09 6.77
CA PHE A 21 5.02 0.67 5.75
C PHE A 21 4.89 2.17 6.00
N GLU A 22 5.99 2.88 5.79
CA GLU A 22 5.95 4.31 5.54
C GLU A 22 5.57 4.52 4.06
N VAL A 23 4.53 5.32 3.84
CA VAL A 23 3.89 5.53 2.54
C VAL A 23 3.82 7.02 2.24
N LEU A 24 4.32 7.41 1.07
CA LEU A 24 4.13 8.74 0.50
C LEU A 24 2.74 8.82 -0.14
N VAL A 25 1.91 9.74 0.33
CA VAL A 25 0.54 9.91 -0.14
C VAL A 25 0.56 10.67 -1.46
N GLU A 26 0.04 10.06 -2.52
CA GLU A 26 -0.14 10.74 -3.81
C GLU A 26 -1.48 11.47 -3.86
N GLY A 27 -2.53 10.90 -3.28
CA GLY A 27 -3.88 11.46 -3.22
C GLY A 27 -4.96 10.39 -3.38
N PRO A 28 -6.20 10.77 -3.74
CA PRO A 28 -7.27 9.81 -3.97
C PRO A 28 -6.93 8.80 -5.07
N SER A 29 -7.35 7.55 -4.89
CA SER A 29 -7.21 6.51 -5.88
C SER A 29 -8.11 6.79 -7.08
N GLN A 30 -7.56 6.66 -8.30
CA GLN A 30 -8.31 6.89 -9.54
C GLN A 30 -9.51 5.95 -9.70
N LYS A 31 -9.41 4.72 -9.18
CA LYS A 31 -10.47 3.70 -9.30
C LYS A 31 -11.53 3.81 -8.21
N ASN A 32 -11.14 4.26 -7.03
CA ASN A 32 -12.04 4.41 -5.89
C ASN A 32 -11.64 5.65 -5.08
N PRO A 33 -12.28 6.81 -5.33
CA PRO A 33 -11.95 8.06 -4.65
C PRO A 33 -12.08 8.03 -3.12
N GLU A 34 -12.82 7.08 -2.56
CA GLU A 34 -12.95 6.85 -1.11
C GLU A 34 -11.66 6.32 -0.47
N LEU A 35 -10.74 5.81 -1.29
CA LEU A 35 -9.43 5.34 -0.86
C LEU A 35 -8.34 6.32 -1.30
N LEU A 36 -7.34 6.49 -0.45
CA LEU A 36 -6.07 7.09 -0.83
C LEU A 36 -5.18 6.07 -1.55
N LYS A 37 -4.31 6.61 -2.40
CA LYS A 37 -3.20 5.92 -3.04
C LYS A 37 -1.90 6.55 -2.56
N GLY A 38 -0.93 5.70 -2.25
CA GLY A 38 0.43 6.12 -2.02
C GLY A 38 1.44 5.07 -2.46
N MET A 39 2.72 5.38 -2.28
CA MET A 39 3.83 4.47 -2.58
C MET A 39 4.67 4.21 -1.35
N THR A 40 5.05 2.95 -1.14
CA THR A 40 6.10 2.59 -0.17
C THR A 40 7.47 3.05 -0.65
N ARG A 41 8.48 3.02 0.23
CA ARG A 41 9.89 3.26 -0.13
C ARG A 41 10.42 2.33 -1.24
N HIS A 42 9.82 1.15 -1.40
CA HIS A 42 10.18 0.18 -2.44
C HIS A 42 9.31 0.32 -3.71
N PHE A 43 8.64 1.46 -3.88
CA PHE A 43 7.75 1.75 -5.01
C PHE A 43 6.58 0.76 -5.18
N LYS A 44 6.15 0.08 -4.10
CA LYS A 44 4.90 -0.71 -4.11
C LYS A 44 3.72 0.23 -3.90
N THR A 45 2.64 0.05 -4.66
CA THR A 45 1.43 0.86 -4.50
C THR A 45 0.66 0.42 -3.26
N VAL A 46 0.13 1.34 -2.48
CA VAL A 46 -0.70 1.03 -1.32
C VAL A 46 -2.01 1.80 -1.41
N HIS A 47 -3.11 1.09 -1.22
CA HIS A 47 -4.44 1.68 -1.07
C HIS A 47 -4.89 1.57 0.38
N PHE A 48 -5.37 2.69 0.92
CA PHE A 48 -5.79 2.78 2.32
C PHE A 48 -6.92 3.80 2.46
N PRO A 49 -7.78 3.71 3.50
CA PRO A 49 -8.88 4.64 3.71
C PRO A 49 -8.41 6.10 3.79
N HIS A 50 -9.34 7.05 3.62
CA HIS A 50 -9.07 8.45 3.93
C HIS A 50 -8.94 8.67 5.45
N THR A 51 -8.17 9.68 5.84
CA THR A 51 -8.20 10.20 7.21
C THR A 51 -8.09 11.72 7.15
N ASP A 52 -8.73 12.40 8.10
CA ASP A 52 -8.72 13.86 8.19
C ASP A 52 -7.31 14.45 8.38
N ARG A 53 -6.33 13.59 8.74
CA ARG A 53 -4.96 13.98 9.05
C ARG A 53 -3.98 13.85 7.87
N THR A 54 -4.43 13.47 6.67
CA THR A 54 -3.51 13.12 5.58
C THR A 54 -3.86 13.81 4.27
N GLY A 55 -3.03 14.77 3.86
CA GLY A 55 -3.03 15.36 2.52
C GLY A 55 -1.97 14.74 1.60
N SER A 56 -2.14 14.95 0.29
CA SER A 56 -1.11 14.60 -0.71
C SER A 56 0.25 15.22 -0.38
N GLY A 57 1.32 14.46 -0.62
CA GLY A 57 2.70 14.83 -0.29
C GLY A 57 3.13 14.50 1.15
N GLY A 58 2.21 14.07 2.01
CA GLY A 58 2.51 13.60 3.36
C GLY A 58 3.09 12.18 3.40
N LEU A 59 3.85 11.87 4.45
CA LEU A 59 4.26 10.51 4.80
C LEU A 59 3.37 9.98 5.93
N VAL A 60 2.85 8.77 5.76
CA VAL A 60 2.00 8.09 6.74
C VAL A 60 2.48 6.68 7.01
N ARG A 61 2.10 6.13 8.16
CA ARG A 61 2.35 4.73 8.51
C ARG A 61 1.06 3.93 8.35
N VAL A 62 1.13 2.88 7.56
CA VAL A 62 -0.02 1.99 7.31
C VAL A 62 0.41 0.53 7.48
N ARG A 63 -0.50 -0.31 7.98
CA ARG A 63 -0.29 -1.76 8.08
C ARG A 63 -0.87 -2.44 6.86
N ALA A 64 -0.08 -3.25 6.16
CA ALA A 64 -0.59 -4.07 5.07
C ALA A 64 -1.55 -5.14 5.60
N GLU A 65 -2.77 -5.18 5.09
CA GLU A 65 -3.80 -6.16 5.47
C GLU A 65 -3.97 -7.24 4.40
N GLN A 66 -3.75 -6.90 3.14
CA GLN A 66 -3.86 -7.82 2.02
C GLN A 66 -2.80 -7.51 0.95
N SER A 67 -2.18 -8.58 0.43
CA SER A 67 -1.21 -8.51 -0.67
C SER A 67 -1.90 -8.55 -2.04
N HIS A 68 -1.29 -7.90 -3.02
CA HIS A 68 -1.63 -7.96 -4.45
C HIS A 68 -0.32 -8.02 -5.27
N PRO A 69 -0.34 -8.41 -6.55
CA PRO A 69 0.89 -8.50 -7.36
C PRO A 69 1.72 -7.21 -7.41
N TRP A 70 1.08 -6.04 -7.30
CA TRP A 70 1.71 -4.73 -7.47
C TRP A 70 1.67 -3.84 -6.22
N GLY A 71 1.22 -4.38 -5.08
CA GLY A 71 0.92 -3.53 -3.93
C GLY A 71 0.11 -4.18 -2.83
N PHE A 72 -0.48 -3.32 -1.98
CA PHE A 72 -1.22 -3.71 -0.79
C PHE A 72 -2.51 -2.93 -0.62
N SER A 73 -3.48 -3.57 0.01
CA SER A 73 -4.54 -2.88 0.74
C SER A 73 -4.10 -2.75 2.20
N ALA A 74 -4.24 -1.57 2.79
CA ALA A 74 -3.70 -1.27 4.09
C ALA A 74 -4.66 -0.46 4.96
N SER A 75 -4.44 -0.51 6.27
CA SER A 75 -5.13 0.27 7.29
C SER A 75 -4.18 1.27 7.95
N PHE A 76 -4.69 2.37 8.49
CA PHE A 76 -3.83 3.27 9.27
C PHE A 76 -3.41 2.63 10.58
N VAL A 77 -2.18 2.94 11.00
CA VAL A 77 -1.71 2.63 12.35
C VAL A 77 -1.75 3.92 13.14
N GLU A 78 -2.54 3.95 14.21
CA GLU A 78 -2.45 4.98 15.24
C GLU A 78 -1.22 4.71 16.10
N ASP A 79 -0.51 5.77 16.49
CA ASP A 79 0.66 5.69 17.38
C ASP A 79 0.24 5.49 18.84
#